data_AF-A0A7T5BTT9-F1
#
_entry.id   AF-A0A7T5BTT9-F1
#
_cell.length_a   1.000
_cell.length_b   1.000
_cell.length_c   1.000
_cell.angle_alpha   90.00
_cell.angle_beta   90.00
_cell.angle_gamma   90.00
#
_symmetry.space_group_name_H-M   'P 1'
#
loop_
_entity.id
_entity.type
_entity.pdbx_description
1 polymer ?
#
loop_
_entity_poly.entity_id
_entity_poly.type
_entity_poly.pdbx_seq_one_letter_code
_entity_poly.pdbx_strand_id
1 'polypeptide(L)'
;MMNKVLLVGELISNNVIAKNAQGSVNAFIIATVRVPKDSRREKEVHFLYCKAFGKSVPKVLEMTNIGDILCVSGQLATTTTTSDDGTREYRMEIWVESVKQVPEKIQNRTDISNPSRLIEQAVNHYNIQDALGEQYVHTITESKQAANTDREKQIEVIQSIVEEAEIKTEESKDKEKVLA
;
A
#
# COMPACT_ATOMS: atom_id res chain seq x y z
N MET A 1 -19.79 26.92 -8.86
CA MET A 1 -20.00 25.56 -8.32
C MET A 1 -18.84 25.20 -7.41
N MET A 2 -19.07 24.39 -6.37
CA MET A 2 -18.05 24.03 -5.39
C MET A 2 -17.46 22.65 -5.70
N ASN A 3 -16.15 22.57 -5.90
CA ASN A 3 -15.37 21.33 -6.02
C ASN A 3 -14.29 21.37 -4.95
N LYS A 4 -14.42 20.54 -3.91
CA LYS A 4 -13.47 20.47 -2.80
C LYS A 4 -13.34 19.03 -2.35
N VAL A 5 -12.11 18.57 -2.19
CA VAL A 5 -11.73 17.27 -1.65
C VAL A 5 -10.91 17.49 -0.39
N LEU A 6 -11.20 16.71 0.66
CA LEU A 6 -10.42 16.66 1.89
C LEU A 6 -10.18 15.18 2.22
N LEU A 7 -8.92 14.82 2.41
CA LEU A 7 -8.50 13.45 2.65
C LEU A 7 -7.48 13.39 3.78
N VAL A 8 -7.52 12.30 4.52
CA VAL A 8 -6.47 11.93 5.46
C VAL A 8 -6.04 10.51 5.12
N GLY A 9 -4.75 10.31 4.98
CA GLY A 9 -4.20 9.02 4.63
C GLY A 9 -2.67 9.01 4.68
N GLU A 10 -2.10 7.84 4.43
CA GLU A 10 -0.66 7.61 4.50
C GLU A 10 0.00 7.89 3.15
N LEU A 11 1.14 8.58 3.18
CA LEU A 11 1.95 8.82 2.00
C LEU A 11 2.60 7.51 1.55
N ILE A 12 2.29 7.06 0.33
CA ILE A 12 2.84 5.81 -0.22
C ILE A 12 4.04 6.06 -1.11
N SER A 13 3.97 7.10 -1.93
CA SER A 13 5.04 7.48 -2.84
C SER A 13 4.99 8.97 -3.09
N ASN A 14 6.15 9.58 -3.31
CA ASN A 14 6.28 10.99 -3.65
C ASN A 14 7.37 11.13 -4.72
N ASN A 15 7.04 11.81 -5.82
CA ASN A 15 7.94 12.01 -6.95
C ASN A 15 7.85 13.44 -7.47
N VAL A 16 9.01 14.04 -7.75
CA VAL A 16 9.07 15.38 -8.34
C VAL A 16 9.08 15.25 -9.86
N ILE A 17 7.99 15.62 -10.52
CA ILE A 17 7.82 15.45 -11.97
C ILE A 17 8.48 16.57 -12.75
N ALA A 18 8.42 17.79 -12.22
CA ALA A 18 8.99 18.97 -12.88
C ALA A 18 9.48 19.99 -11.86
N LYS A 19 10.54 20.70 -12.21
CA LYS A 19 11.02 21.89 -11.50
C LYS A 19 11.11 23.04 -12.49
N ASN A 20 10.48 24.15 -12.19
CA ASN A 20 10.54 25.38 -12.98
C ASN A 20 10.81 26.58 -12.07
N ALA A 21 11.04 27.76 -12.66
CA ALA A 21 11.27 28.99 -11.89
C ALA A 21 10.10 29.39 -10.97
N GLN A 22 8.88 28.91 -11.27
CA GLN A 22 7.65 29.19 -10.54
C GLN A 22 7.39 28.20 -9.38
N GLY A 23 8.09 27.07 -9.33
CA GLY A 23 7.96 26.04 -8.29
C GLY A 23 8.25 24.63 -8.80
N SER A 24 7.93 23.64 -7.98
CA SER A 24 7.98 22.23 -8.37
C SER A 24 6.58 21.66 -8.52
N VAL A 25 6.47 20.64 -9.38
CA VAL A 25 5.26 19.83 -9.54
C VAL A 25 5.58 18.45 -8.99
N ASN A 26 4.86 18.07 -7.94
CA ASN A 26 5.03 16.75 -7.31
C ASN A 26 3.79 15.91 -7.60
N ALA A 27 4.02 14.65 -7.99
CA ALA A 27 2.98 13.62 -7.95
C ALA A 27 3.27 12.68 -6.80
N PHE A 28 2.24 12.41 -6.02
CA PHE A 28 2.33 11.52 -4.88
C PHE A 28 1.03 10.73 -4.74
N ILE A 29 1.11 9.60 -4.05
CA ILE A 29 -0.02 8.73 -3.81
C ILE A 29 -0.30 8.71 -2.31
N ILE A 30 -1.58 8.89 -1.96
CA ILE A 30 -2.06 8.69 -0.60
C ILE A 30 -2.94 7.45 -0.55
N ALA A 31 -2.69 6.59 0.42
CA ALA A 31 -3.58 5.49 0.77
C ALA A 31 -4.54 5.89 1.89
N THR A 32 -5.83 5.61 1.71
CA THR A 32 -6.85 5.83 2.73
C THR A 32 -7.72 4.60 2.87
N VAL A 33 -8.10 4.26 4.11
CA VAL A 33 -8.97 3.12 4.38
C VAL A 33 -10.42 3.58 4.38
N ARG A 34 -11.24 2.99 3.52
CA ARG A 34 -12.68 3.18 3.52
C ARG A 34 -13.30 2.19 4.51
N VAL A 35 -13.90 2.73 5.56
CA VAL A 35 -14.72 1.93 6.48
C VAL A 35 -16.12 1.81 5.87
N PRO A 36 -16.55 0.60 5.47
CA PRO A 36 -17.88 0.41 4.91
C PRO A 36 -18.96 0.66 5.97
N LYS A 37 -20.12 1.16 5.54
CA LYS A 37 -21.28 1.34 6.42
C LYS A 37 -21.92 0.01 6.84
N ASP A 38 -21.76 -1.01 6.01
CA ASP A 38 -22.23 -2.36 6.26
C ASP A 38 -21.12 -3.16 6.95
N SER A 39 -21.41 -3.70 8.12
CA SER A 39 -20.46 -4.47 8.93
C SER A 39 -20.05 -5.81 8.32
N ARG A 40 -20.78 -6.27 7.28
CA ARG A 40 -20.44 -7.49 6.53
C ARG A 40 -19.43 -7.24 5.41
N ARG A 41 -19.24 -5.99 5.00
CA ARG A 41 -18.25 -5.64 3.99
C ARG A 41 -16.90 -5.46 4.65
N GLU A 42 -15.88 -5.92 3.95
CA GLU A 42 -14.51 -5.78 4.37
C GLU A 42 -14.02 -4.33 4.16
N LYS A 43 -12.94 -3.97 4.86
CA LYS A 43 -12.32 -2.66 4.71
C LYS A 43 -11.58 -2.63 3.37
N GLU A 44 -11.78 -1.55 2.63
CA GLU A 44 -11.12 -1.32 1.34
C GLU A 44 -10.05 -0.25 1.49
N VAL A 45 -8.90 -0.43 0.84
CA VAL A 45 -7.83 0.58 0.78
C VAL A 45 -7.88 1.26 -0.58
N HIS A 46 -8.02 2.58 -0.59
CA HIS A 46 -8.00 3.37 -1.81
C HIS A 46 -6.67 4.10 -1.95
N PHE A 47 -6.05 3.94 -3.11
CA PHE A 47 -4.88 4.72 -3.51
C PHE A 47 -5.34 5.89 -4.38
N LEU A 48 -5.02 7.11 -3.94
CA LEU A 48 -5.50 8.33 -4.55
C LEU A 48 -4.30 9.11 -5.10
N TYR A 49 -4.35 9.38 -6.40
CA TYR A 49 -3.33 10.15 -7.09
C TYR A 49 -3.49 11.63 -6.80
N CYS A 50 -2.44 12.24 -6.27
CA CYS A 50 -2.39 13.64 -5.93
C CYS A 50 -1.31 14.34 -6.77
N LYS A 51 -1.65 15.52 -7.29
CA LYS A 51 -0.73 16.40 -8.02
C LYS A 51 -0.68 17.76 -7.33
N ALA A 52 0.48 18.11 -6.81
CA ALA A 52 0.73 19.38 -6.14
C ALA A 52 1.51 20.33 -7.05
N PHE A 53 1.14 21.60 -7.00
CA PHE A 53 1.75 22.67 -7.78
C PHE A 53 2.30 23.77 -6.85
N GLY A 54 3.24 24.56 -7.38
CA GLY A 54 3.74 25.76 -6.72
C GLY A 54 4.89 25.49 -5.75
N LYS A 55 5.03 26.34 -4.72
CA LYS A 55 6.20 26.32 -3.82
C LYS A 55 5.91 25.76 -2.43
N SER A 56 4.70 25.96 -1.91
CA SER A 56 4.38 25.64 -0.51
C SER A 56 4.15 24.15 -0.28
N VAL A 57 3.40 23.49 -1.15
CA VAL A 57 3.07 22.08 -0.97
C VAL A 57 4.29 21.18 -1.17
N PRO A 58 5.12 21.36 -2.22
CA PRO A 58 6.31 20.55 -2.39
C PRO A 58 7.30 20.64 -1.22
N LYS A 59 7.43 21.80 -0.57
CA LYS A 59 8.28 21.95 0.61
C LYS A 59 7.82 21.10 1.79
N VAL A 60 6.50 20.99 2.00
CA VAL A 60 5.95 20.08 3.04
C VAL A 60 6.25 18.64 2.67
N LEU A 61 6.07 18.27 1.40
CA LEU A 61 6.32 16.91 0.91
C LEU A 61 7.81 16.51 0.96
N GLU A 62 8.74 17.47 0.91
CA GLU A 62 10.17 17.23 1.10
C GLU A 62 10.53 16.88 2.56
N MET A 63 9.69 17.27 3.52
CA MET A 63 9.89 16.98 4.96
C MET A 63 9.17 15.71 5.42
N THR A 64 8.42 15.05 4.54
CA THR A 64 7.61 13.88 4.85
C THR A 64 8.25 12.60 4.34
N ASN A 65 8.10 11.52 5.09
CA ASN A 65 8.55 10.19 4.73
C ASN A 65 7.38 9.31 4.25
N ILE A 66 7.70 8.24 3.53
CA ILE A 66 6.72 7.20 3.21
C ILE A 66 6.18 6.62 4.53
N GLY A 67 4.86 6.48 4.64
CA GLY A 67 4.14 6.08 5.85
C GLY A 67 3.61 7.24 6.68
N ASP A 68 4.06 8.48 6.42
CA ASP A 68 3.54 9.65 7.16
C ASP A 68 2.06 9.88 6.85
N ILE A 69 1.28 10.16 7.91
CA ILE A 69 -0.12 10.53 7.76
C ILE A 69 -0.22 12.01 7.36
N LEU A 70 -0.78 12.26 6.19
CA LEU A 70 -1.00 13.57 5.62
C LEU A 70 -2.48 13.90 5.51
N CYS A 71 -2.82 15.15 5.82
CA CYS A 71 -4.11 15.76 5.52
C CYS A 71 -3.96 16.58 4.24
N VAL A 72 -4.72 16.21 3.22
CA VAL A 72 -4.67 16.81 1.88
C VAL A 72 -5.99 17.46 1.56
N SER A 73 -5.92 18.69 1.07
CA SER A 73 -7.07 19.41 0.55
C SER A 73 -6.81 19.86 -0.89
N GLY A 74 -7.84 19.80 -1.72
CA GLY A 74 -7.70 20.10 -3.14
C GLY A 74 -9.01 20.01 -3.89
N GLN A 75 -8.91 19.73 -5.18
CA GLN A 75 -10.05 19.60 -6.09
C GLN A 75 -9.91 18.31 -6.90
N LEU A 76 -11.01 17.64 -7.18
CA LEU A 76 -10.99 16.49 -8.07
C LEU A 76 -10.89 16.96 -9.52
N ALA A 77 -9.95 16.40 -10.27
CA ALA A 77 -9.73 16.70 -11.68
C ALA A 77 -9.68 15.41 -12.49
N THR A 78 -10.16 15.47 -13.73
CA THR A 78 -9.93 14.42 -14.73
C THR A 78 -8.91 14.94 -15.72
N THR A 79 -7.79 14.25 -15.84
CA THR A 79 -6.73 14.56 -16.81
C THR A 79 -6.81 13.59 -17.97
N THR A 80 -6.44 14.03 -19.16
CA THR A 80 -6.38 13.19 -20.35
C THR A 80 -4.95 13.18 -20.87
N THR A 81 -4.35 12.00 -20.96
CA THR A 81 -3.05 11.80 -21.59
C THR A 81 -3.29 11.11 -22.93
N THR A 82 -2.64 11.59 -23.98
CA THR A 82 -2.65 10.91 -25.28
C THR A 82 -1.32 10.20 -25.43
N SER A 83 -1.36 8.88 -25.58
CA SER A 83 -0.18 8.06 -25.85
C SER A 83 0.30 8.25 -27.28
N ASP A 84 1.54 7.87 -27.57
CA ASP A 84 2.15 8.03 -28.90
C ASP A 84 1.34 7.32 -30.01
N ASP A 85 0.63 6.24 -29.66
CA ASP A 85 -0.25 5.49 -30.56
C ASP A 85 -1.62 6.16 -30.81
N GLY A 86 -1.86 7.35 -30.25
CA GLY A 86 -3.10 8.12 -30.39
C GLY A 86 -4.22 7.74 -29.42
N THR A 87 -4.02 6.70 -28.59
CA THR A 87 -4.97 6.30 -27.53
C THR A 87 -5.06 7.37 -26.45
N ARG A 88 -6.27 7.68 -26.00
CA ARG A 88 -6.54 8.64 -24.92
C ARG A 88 -6.80 7.91 -23.60
N GLU A 89 -5.96 8.17 -22.61
CA GLU A 89 -6.13 7.68 -21.26
C GLU A 89 -6.73 8.78 -20.38
N TYR A 90 -7.85 8.48 -19.72
CA TYR A 90 -8.49 9.35 -18.75
C TYR A 90 -8.10 8.91 -17.35
N ARG A 91 -7.57 9.84 -16.54
CA ARG A 91 -7.19 9.56 -15.16
C ARG A 91 -7.82 10.59 -14.22
N MET A 92 -8.38 10.10 -13.12
CA MET A 92 -8.78 10.97 -12.01
C MET A 92 -7.57 11.26 -11.14
N GLU A 93 -7.36 12.54 -10.84
CA GLU A 93 -6.32 13.00 -9.93
C GLU A 93 -6.85 14.13 -9.04
N ILE A 94 -6.21 14.33 -7.90
CA ILE A 94 -6.55 15.39 -6.98
C ILE A 94 -5.53 16.50 -7.15
N TRP A 95 -6.00 17.67 -7.57
CA TRP A 95 -5.18 18.87 -7.66
C TRP A 95 -5.09 19.50 -6.27
N VAL A 96 -3.90 19.38 -5.69
CA VAL A 96 -3.67 19.69 -4.29
C VAL A 96 -3.45 21.18 -4.10
N GLU A 97 -4.21 21.73 -3.16
CA GLU A 97 -4.13 23.14 -2.74
C GLU A 97 -3.31 23.28 -1.45
N SER A 98 -3.47 22.36 -0.50
CA SER A 98 -2.72 22.37 0.76
C SER A 98 -2.52 20.97 1.30
N VAL A 99 -1.34 20.75 1.90
CA VAL A 99 -0.96 19.52 2.60
C VAL A 99 -0.50 19.88 4.00
N LYS A 100 -0.93 19.12 4.98
CA LYS A 100 -0.49 19.24 6.38
C LYS A 100 -0.15 17.88 6.93
N GLN A 101 1.00 17.76 7.57
CA GLN A 101 1.35 16.54 8.31
C GLN A 101 0.50 16.45 9.58
N VAL A 102 0.01 15.26 9.89
CA VAL A 102 -0.75 15.01 11.12
C VAL A 102 0.25 14.75 12.26
N PRO A 103 0.12 15.42 13.42
CA PRO A 103 1.06 15.26 14.53
C PRO A 103 1.13 13.82 15.06
N GLU A 104 2.33 13.38 15.45
CA GLU A 104 2.64 12.04 15.99
C GLU A 104 1.75 11.61 17.17
N LYS A 105 1.25 12.56 17.96
CA LYS A 105 0.33 12.28 19.09
C LYS A 105 -0.96 11.58 18.65
N ILE A 106 -1.35 11.75 17.39
CA ILE A 106 -2.51 11.07 16.79
C ILE A 106 -2.09 9.74 16.14
N GLN A 107 -0.86 9.62 15.66
CA GLN A 107 -0.31 8.42 15.03
C GLN A 107 -0.17 7.25 16.03
N ASN A 108 0.20 7.53 17.28
CA ASN A 108 0.45 6.50 18.31
C ASN A 108 -0.80 5.96 19.03
N ARG A 109 -2.01 6.28 18.55
CA ARG A 109 -3.25 5.71 19.13
C ARG A 109 -3.47 4.30 18.61
N THR A 110 -3.20 3.31 19.46
CA THR A 110 -3.39 1.87 19.21
C THR A 110 -4.85 1.44 19.04
N ASP A 111 -5.82 2.32 19.34
CA ASP A 111 -7.26 2.00 19.32
C ASP A 111 -7.93 2.20 17.95
N ILE A 112 -7.23 2.76 16.96
CA ILE A 112 -7.70 2.74 15.58
C ILE A 112 -7.25 1.39 15.02
N SER A 113 -8.17 0.45 14.81
CA SER A 113 -7.94 -0.85 14.16
C SER A 113 -6.90 -0.69 13.04
N ASN A 114 -5.66 -1.15 13.29
CA ASN A 114 -4.44 -0.62 12.68
C ASN A 114 -4.56 -0.40 11.15
N PRO A 115 -4.92 0.81 10.69
CA PRO A 115 -5.14 1.06 9.27
C PRO A 115 -3.83 1.01 8.51
N SER A 116 -2.72 1.34 9.16
CA SER A 116 -1.36 1.28 8.60
C SER A 116 -0.96 -0.13 8.20
N ARG A 117 -1.31 -1.16 8.99
CA ARG A 117 -1.07 -2.57 8.59
C ARG A 117 -1.87 -2.98 7.36
N LEU A 118 -3.12 -2.52 7.25
CA LEU A 118 -3.95 -2.80 6.06
C LEU A 118 -3.35 -2.10 4.83
N ILE A 119 -2.91 -0.86 5.00
CA ILE A 119 -2.26 -0.07 3.95
C ILE A 119 -0.94 -0.72 3.53
N GLU A 120 -0.08 -1.12 4.46
CA GLU A 120 1.18 -1.80 4.18
C GLU A 120 0.97 -3.10 3.38
N GLN A 121 0.00 -3.92 3.79
CA GLN A 121 -0.38 -5.12 3.04
C GLN A 121 -0.90 -4.78 1.63
N ALA A 122 -1.73 -3.74 1.49
CA ALA A 122 -2.25 -3.31 0.20
C ALA A 122 -1.15 -2.75 -0.73
N VAL A 123 -0.16 -2.03 -0.18
CA VAL A 123 0.98 -1.49 -0.93
C VAL A 123 1.80 -2.60 -1.59
N ASN A 124 2.01 -3.73 -0.88
CA ASN A 124 2.72 -4.88 -1.44
C ASN A 124 2.01 -5.51 -2.65
N HIS A 125 0.70 -5.30 -2.80
CA HIS A 125 -0.10 -5.81 -3.90
C HIS A 125 -0.47 -4.73 -4.93
N TYR A 126 0.02 -3.50 -4.74
CA TYR A 126 -0.27 -2.38 -5.62
C TYR A 126 0.41 -2.55 -6.98
N ASN A 127 -0.31 -2.32 -8.09
CA ASN A 127 0.14 -2.52 -9.48
C ASN A 127 0.42 -3.98 -9.93
N ILE A 128 -0.05 -4.99 -9.20
CA ILE A 128 -0.02 -6.37 -9.73
C ILE A 128 -1.22 -6.55 -10.68
N GLN A 129 -0.96 -6.68 -11.98
CA GLN A 129 -1.96 -7.14 -12.95
C GLN A 129 -2.09 -8.66 -12.83
N ASP A 130 -3.24 -9.16 -12.37
CA ASP A 130 -3.60 -10.56 -12.57
C ASP A 130 -4.04 -10.77 -14.03
N ALA A 131 -3.92 -11.99 -14.55
CA ALA A 131 -4.13 -12.39 -15.95
C ALA A 131 -5.52 -12.06 -16.53
N LEU A 132 -6.43 -11.53 -15.72
CA LEU A 132 -7.78 -11.08 -16.08
C LEU A 132 -7.90 -9.56 -16.28
N GLY A 133 -6.83 -8.78 -16.08
CA GLY A 133 -6.79 -7.35 -16.43
C GLY A 133 -7.61 -6.42 -15.53
N GLU A 134 -8.18 -6.90 -14.42
CA GLU A 134 -8.84 -6.05 -13.43
C GLU A 134 -7.82 -5.49 -12.42
N GLN A 135 -7.86 -4.17 -12.19
CA GLN A 135 -7.08 -3.54 -11.10
C GLN A 135 -7.72 -3.94 -9.76
N TYR A 136 -7.17 -4.97 -9.10
CA TYR A 136 -7.70 -5.45 -7.83
C TYR A 136 -7.37 -4.48 -6.68
N VAL A 137 -8.40 -3.94 -6.02
CA VAL A 137 -8.25 -3.31 -4.70
C VAL A 137 -8.21 -4.46 -3.69
N HIS A 138 -7.05 -4.70 -3.08
CA HIS A 138 -6.92 -5.78 -2.10
C HIS A 138 -7.88 -5.55 -0.93
N THR A 139 -8.90 -6.40 -0.87
CA THR A 139 -9.85 -6.46 0.22
C THR A 139 -9.33 -7.50 1.21
N ILE A 140 -9.09 -7.10 2.45
CA ILE A 140 -8.58 -8.01 3.48
C ILE A 140 -9.79 -8.65 4.16
N THR A 141 -10.07 -9.89 3.78
CA THR A 141 -10.96 -10.77 4.52
C THR A 141 -10.30 -11.03 5.86
N GLU A 142 -10.87 -10.52 6.96
CA GLU A 142 -10.59 -11.05 8.29
C GLU A 142 -11.18 -12.47 8.36
N SER A 143 -10.62 -13.41 7.60
CA SER A 143 -10.82 -14.83 7.84
C SER A 143 -10.05 -15.19 9.11
N LYS A 144 -10.65 -14.91 10.27
CA LYS A 144 -10.16 -15.39 11.58
C LYS A 144 -10.08 -16.93 11.67
N GLN A 145 -10.37 -17.67 10.60
CA GLN A 145 -10.34 -19.14 10.57
C GLN A 145 -9.41 -19.75 9.50
N ALA A 146 -9.06 -19.07 8.40
CA ALA A 146 -8.23 -19.66 7.34
C ALA A 146 -6.71 -19.48 7.56
N ALA A 147 -6.30 -18.37 8.18
CA ALA A 147 -4.87 -18.10 8.41
C ALA A 147 -4.22 -19.05 9.44
N ASN A 148 -5.02 -19.71 10.29
CA ASN A 148 -4.51 -20.68 11.25
C ASN A 148 -4.28 -22.04 10.57
N THR A 149 -5.19 -22.47 9.69
CA THR A 149 -5.10 -23.77 9.00
C THR A 149 -3.95 -23.81 8.00
N ASP A 150 -3.68 -22.71 7.28
CA ASP A 150 -2.57 -22.68 6.31
C ASP A 150 -1.21 -22.55 6.99
N ARG A 151 -1.11 -21.82 8.11
CA ARG A 151 0.09 -21.82 8.95
C ARG A 151 0.35 -23.18 9.60
N GLU A 152 -0.68 -23.82 10.13
CA GLU A 152 -0.58 -25.16 10.73
C GLU A 152 -0.09 -26.19 9.70
N LYS A 153 -0.65 -26.19 8.48
CA LYS A 153 -0.18 -27.06 7.38
C LYS A 153 1.26 -26.77 6.98
N GLN A 154 1.66 -25.49 6.90
CA GLN A 154 3.04 -25.12 6.57
C GLN A 154 4.03 -25.58 7.65
N ILE A 155 3.66 -25.49 8.93
CA ILE A 155 4.49 -25.97 10.05
C ILE A 155 4.61 -27.50 10.01
N GLU A 156 3.52 -28.21 9.73
CA GLU A 156 3.50 -29.68 9.66
C GLU A 156 4.36 -30.21 8.51
N VAL A 157 4.32 -29.55 7.35
CA VAL A 157 5.21 -29.88 6.21
C VAL A 157 6.67 -29.62 6.57
N ILE A 158 6.99 -28.50 7.23
CA ILE A 158 8.37 -28.21 7.66
C ILE A 158 8.85 -29.25 8.68
N GLN A 159 8.01 -29.67 9.63
CA GLN A 159 8.35 -30.71 10.60
C GLN A 159 8.66 -32.04 9.92
N SER A 160 7.85 -32.47 8.94
CA SER A 160 8.14 -33.70 8.19
C SER A 160 9.45 -33.65 7.40
N ILE A 161 9.81 -32.49 6.85
CA ILE A 161 11.06 -32.31 6.11
C ILE A 161 12.26 -32.35 7.06
N VAL A 162 12.12 -31.78 8.26
CA VAL A 162 13.15 -31.83 9.31
C VAL A 162 13.35 -33.26 9.81
N GLU A 163 12.27 -34.00 10.10
CA GLU A 163 12.35 -35.42 10.48
C GLU A 163 12.99 -36.27 9.38
N GLU A 164 12.61 -36.09 8.11
CA GLU A 164 13.25 -36.80 7.00
C GLU A 164 14.74 -36.46 6.84
N ALA A 165 15.13 -35.22 7.15
CA ALA A 165 16.53 -34.79 7.11
C ALA A 165 17.33 -35.38 8.29
N GLU A 166 16.74 -35.48 9.48
CA GLU A 166 17.35 -36.10 10.65
C GLU A 166 17.56 -37.61 10.43
N ILE A 167 16.57 -38.32 9.88
CA ILE A 167 16.66 -39.76 9.56
C ILE A 167 17.76 -40.02 8.52
N LYS A 168 17.87 -39.19 7.46
CA LYS A 168 18.95 -39.32 6.46
C LYS A 168 20.33 -39.04 7.05
N THR A 169 20.41 -38.17 8.06
CA THR A 169 21.66 -37.84 8.74
C THR A 169 22.11 -39.00 9.65
N GLU A 170 21.18 -39.70 10.30
CA GLU A 170 21.48 -40.90 11.10
C GLU A 170 21.88 -42.10 10.24
N GLU A 171 21.16 -42.38 9.14
CA GLU A 171 21.53 -43.47 8.20
C GLU A 171 22.92 -43.28 7.56
N SER A 172 23.36 -42.03 7.39
CA SER A 172 24.69 -41.71 6.87
C SER A 172 25.80 -41.99 7.88
N LYS A 173 25.55 -41.78 9.18
CA LYS A 173 26.51 -42.05 10.27
C LYS A 173 26.68 -43.55 10.53
N ASP A 174 25.62 -44.34 10.36
CA ASP A 174 25.69 -45.79 10.54
C ASP A 174 26.41 -46.49 9.39
N LYS A 175 26.35 -45.95 8.16
CA LYS A 175 27.13 -46.48 7.02
C LYS A 175 28.62 -46.16 7.12
N GLU A 176 29.00 -45.07 7.77
CA GLU A 176 30.41 -44.70 7.97
C GLU A 176 31.10 -45.54 9.07
N LYS A 177 30.34 -46.02 10.07
CA LYS A 177 30.84 -46.94 11.12
C LYS A 177 31.09 -48.38 10.67
N VAL A 178 30.51 -48.82 9.55
CA VAL A 178 30.66 -50.20 9.04
C VAL A 178 31.88 -50.35 8.12
N LEU A 179 32.53 -49.25 7.73
CA LEU A 179 33.72 -49.25 6.86
C LEU A 179 35.05 -48.92 7.56
N ALA A 180 35.09 -48.87 8.90
CA ALA A 180 36.31 -48.68 9.69
C ALA A 180 36.75 -49.96 10.41
#